data_AF-A0A928UJ15-F1
#
_entry.id   AF-A0A928UJ15-F1
#
_cell.length_a   1.000
_cell.length_b   1.000
_cell.length_c   1.000
_cell.angle_alpha   90.00
_cell.angle_beta   90.00
_cell.angle_gamma   90.00
#
_symmetry.space_group_name_H-M   'P 1'
#
loop_
_entity.id
_entity.type
_entity.pdbx_description
1 polymer ?
#
loop_
_entity_poly.entity_id
_entity_poly.type
_entity_poly.pdbx_seq_one_letter_code
_entity_poly.pdbx_strand_id
1 'polypeptide(L)'
;MKIDKIQQNYNGNYAPQKRQRNVSFQRSGSSMAEKITEALPAKKVIEFMKKLEWMKGEIGGVAITAIGTGLVAPWPIAFNPFVKAPKGATKEEKQDVTNTKIYTALRQPISAVLAAIFQIGALKPIDKFLDSLYNNNEFARHFDIDTNQSLINSDGYVERQVKKQLKKEGITKASKGKEEFENLVKQRVEEIKDSQIDDVAEKIKNTHRIKIGESYLENHKLADFVNRQIDNYISYTEQLRVPTNGLTFYQERAQTLVENKNLLNEIFAPNKLPKESKELQEYIKGLLAKETKPELKQIFQEILDRPEEIQRSRIERTLERITKVESMCGGEFSPEKYLKAMQEKNAEAEKIIIDFRRAKIKDVKNATTETIEKAIKEVIEICHFDEAKNPIKKSVIRDTSTFSSSKENIVKKVYKDIVKQYKEHVKNSYKSHNQIWKIAIGVFITLPITCNALNWVYPRLVKALFPKLSESKKASDEKKKKGGI
;
A
#
# COMPACT_ATOMS: atom_id res chain seq x y z
N MET A 1 -23.91 -32.74 34.22
CA MET A 1 -24.00 -31.27 34.37
C MET A 1 -23.66 -30.65 33.02
N LYS A 2 -24.45 -29.66 32.59
CA LYS A 2 -24.68 -29.29 31.18
C LYS A 2 -23.45 -28.77 30.43
N ILE A 3 -23.37 -29.23 29.18
CA ILE A 3 -22.70 -28.60 28.04
C ILE A 3 -23.44 -27.29 27.74
N ASP A 4 -22.71 -26.20 27.51
CA ASP A 4 -23.19 -25.15 26.61
C ASP A 4 -22.08 -24.70 25.67
N LYS A 5 -22.44 -24.78 24.39
CA LYS A 5 -21.71 -24.37 23.20
C LYS A 5 -21.72 -22.85 23.11
N ILE A 6 -20.58 -22.22 22.82
CA ILE A 6 -20.59 -20.96 22.06
C ILE A 6 -19.61 -21.06 20.91
N GLN A 7 -20.18 -20.76 19.74
CA GLN A 7 -19.68 -20.95 18.40
C GLN A 7 -18.50 -20.04 18.07
N GLN A 8 -17.66 -20.56 17.18
CA GLN A 8 -16.67 -19.84 16.39
C GLN A 8 -17.35 -18.74 15.56
N ASN A 9 -16.76 -17.55 15.55
CA ASN A 9 -16.98 -16.55 14.52
C ASN A 9 -15.60 -16.09 14.01
N TYR A 10 -15.12 -16.74 12.95
CA TYR A 10 -13.93 -16.34 12.20
C TYR A 10 -14.41 -15.50 11.00
N ASN A 11 -14.33 -14.18 11.12
CA ASN A 11 -14.11 -13.25 10.01
C ASN A 11 -13.98 -11.83 10.58
N GLY A 12 -12.78 -11.24 10.49
CA GLY A 12 -12.55 -9.87 10.92
C GLY A 12 -11.11 -9.43 10.67
N ASN A 13 -10.95 -8.52 9.72
CA ASN A 13 -9.70 -7.84 9.37
C ASN A 13 -8.86 -7.44 10.60
N TYR A 14 -7.65 -7.99 10.73
CA TYR A 14 -6.65 -7.46 11.64
C TYR A 14 -5.99 -6.21 11.04
N ALA A 15 -6.58 -5.05 11.32
CA ALA A 15 -5.85 -3.79 11.36
C ALA A 15 -5.48 -3.52 12.84
N PRO A 16 -4.21 -3.21 13.18
CA PRO A 16 -3.86 -2.92 14.56
C PRO A 16 -4.46 -1.55 14.96
N GLN A 17 -5.54 -1.60 15.75
CA GLN A 17 -6.06 -0.42 16.45
C GLN A 17 -5.01 0.02 17.50
N LYS A 18 -4.31 1.13 17.22
CA LYS A 18 -3.63 1.90 18.25
C LYS A 18 -4.67 2.36 19.27
N ARG A 19 -4.55 1.87 20.51
CA ARG A 19 -5.32 2.37 21.66
C ARG A 19 -5.09 3.88 21.82
N GLN A 20 -6.05 4.69 21.37
CA GLN A 20 -6.20 6.06 21.84
C GLN A 20 -6.78 5.99 23.25
N ARG A 21 -5.99 6.41 24.26
CA ARG A 21 -6.53 6.70 25.58
C ARG A 21 -7.42 7.93 25.46
N ASN A 22 -8.73 7.74 25.49
CA ASN A 22 -9.67 8.84 25.70
C ASN A 22 -9.57 9.30 27.15
N VAL A 23 -8.88 10.41 27.37
CA VAL A 23 -9.01 11.18 28.61
C VAL A 23 -10.33 11.95 28.49
N SER A 24 -11.35 11.54 29.23
CA SER A 24 -12.62 12.27 29.32
C SER A 24 -12.40 13.57 30.09
N PHE A 25 -12.35 14.70 29.37
CA PHE A 25 -12.31 16.02 29.99
C PHE A 25 -13.73 16.39 30.43
N GLN A 26 -13.91 16.48 31.74
CA GLN A 26 -15.16 16.89 32.38
C GLN A 26 -15.43 18.35 32.02
N ARG A 27 -16.59 18.60 31.40
CA ARG A 27 -17.00 19.86 30.82
C ARG A 27 -17.61 20.74 31.91
N SER A 28 -16.90 21.78 32.33
CA SER A 28 -17.46 22.90 33.10
C SER A 28 -16.91 24.22 32.54
N GLY A 29 -17.79 25.09 32.03
CA GLY A 29 -17.42 26.41 31.49
C GLY A 29 -17.93 26.71 30.07
N SER A 30 -19.24 26.58 29.83
CA SER A 30 -19.88 26.77 28.51
C SER A 30 -20.45 28.17 28.26
N SER A 31 -19.67 29.26 28.40
CA SER A 31 -20.18 30.61 28.01
C SER A 31 -19.19 31.49 27.25
N MET A 32 -17.96 31.02 27.01
CA MET A 32 -16.90 31.83 26.38
C MET A 32 -16.21 31.12 25.22
N ALA A 33 -16.24 29.77 25.18
CA ALA A 33 -15.93 29.01 23.97
C ALA A 33 -16.89 29.41 22.84
N GLU A 34 -18.20 29.51 23.13
CA GLU A 34 -19.23 30.01 22.18
C GLU A 34 -18.87 31.38 21.61
N LYS A 35 -18.48 32.35 22.46
CA LYS A 35 -18.11 33.72 22.02
C LYS A 35 -16.88 33.76 21.10
N ILE A 36 -15.94 32.82 21.24
CA ILE A 36 -14.77 32.71 20.35
C ILE A 36 -15.13 31.99 19.05
N THR A 37 -16.01 30.98 19.09
CA THR A 37 -16.61 30.37 17.87
C THR A 37 -17.56 31.31 17.12
N GLU A 38 -18.16 32.30 17.79
CA GLU A 38 -18.94 33.37 17.15
C GLU A 38 -18.03 34.48 16.59
N ALA A 39 -16.94 34.81 17.28
CA ALA A 39 -15.95 35.79 16.84
C ALA A 39 -14.98 35.25 15.77
N LEU A 40 -15.09 33.99 15.38
CA LEU A 40 -14.47 33.41 14.20
C LEU A 40 -15.60 32.97 13.28
N PRO A 41 -15.61 33.28 11.97
CA PRO A 41 -16.56 32.65 11.06
C PRO A 41 -16.10 31.21 10.84
N ALA A 42 -16.18 30.38 11.87
CA ALA A 42 -15.81 28.98 11.89
C ALA A 42 -16.50 28.26 10.73
N LYS A 43 -17.75 28.64 10.44
CA LYS A 43 -18.51 28.12 9.30
C LYS A 43 -17.84 28.36 7.94
N LYS A 44 -17.25 29.54 7.66
CA LYS A 44 -16.60 29.85 6.37
C LYS A 44 -15.23 29.18 6.24
N VAL A 45 -14.47 29.10 7.32
CA VAL A 45 -13.18 28.38 7.33
C VAL A 45 -13.43 26.88 7.23
N ILE A 46 -14.44 26.35 7.92
CA ILE A 46 -14.87 24.95 7.82
C ILE A 46 -15.48 24.64 6.45
N GLU A 47 -16.23 25.55 5.82
CA GLU A 47 -16.72 25.40 4.44
C GLU A 47 -15.59 25.43 3.42
N PHE A 48 -14.59 26.30 3.59
CA PHE A 48 -13.36 26.28 2.79
C PHE A 48 -12.59 24.96 2.98
N MET A 49 -12.52 24.44 4.22
CA MET A 49 -11.92 23.14 4.54
C MET A 49 -12.71 21.96 3.93
N LYS A 50 -14.05 22.00 3.95
CA LYS A 50 -14.91 21.00 3.30
C LYS A 50 -14.80 21.05 1.77
N LYS A 51 -14.61 22.25 1.18
CA LYS A 51 -14.29 22.39 -0.25
C LYS A 51 -12.90 21.85 -0.64
N LEU A 52 -12.02 21.60 0.33
CA LEU A 52 -10.71 20.95 0.16
C LEU A 52 -10.77 19.42 0.35
N GLU A 53 -11.96 18.82 0.21
CA GLU A 53 -12.24 17.36 0.24
C GLU A 53 -11.43 16.51 -0.76
N TRP A 54 -10.71 17.13 -1.70
CA TRP A 54 -9.75 16.42 -2.56
C TRP A 54 -8.62 15.78 -1.74
N MET A 55 -8.29 16.30 -0.55
CA MET A 55 -7.13 15.88 0.24
C MET A 55 -7.38 14.66 1.15
N LYS A 56 -7.59 13.49 0.55
CA LYS A 56 -7.52 12.21 1.29
C LYS A 56 -6.07 11.69 1.36
N GLY A 57 -5.61 11.28 2.55
CA GLY A 57 -4.30 10.66 2.79
C GLY A 57 -3.44 11.33 3.88
N GLU A 58 -2.16 10.97 3.96
CA GLU A 58 -1.17 11.51 4.93
C GLU A 58 -1.10 13.05 4.93
N ILE A 59 -1.29 13.66 3.76
CA ILE A 59 -1.26 15.11 3.52
C ILE A 59 -2.45 15.82 4.20
N GLY A 60 -3.62 15.18 4.22
CA GLY A 60 -4.80 15.69 4.94
C GLY A 60 -4.59 15.64 6.46
N GLY A 61 -3.91 14.61 6.96
CA GLY A 61 -3.58 14.47 8.38
C GLY A 61 -2.65 15.56 8.91
N VAL A 62 -1.61 15.94 8.14
CA VAL A 62 -0.69 17.03 8.49
C VAL A 62 -1.40 18.39 8.48
N ALA A 63 -2.24 18.66 7.48
CA ALA A 63 -3.02 19.88 7.40
C ALA A 63 -4.03 20.00 8.56
N ILE A 64 -4.77 18.92 8.88
CA ILE A 64 -5.74 18.88 9.98
C ILE A 64 -5.04 19.03 11.34
N THR A 65 -3.87 18.41 11.53
CA THR A 65 -3.10 18.50 12.79
C THR A 65 -2.49 19.90 12.98
N ALA A 66 -1.92 20.49 11.93
CA ALA A 66 -1.39 21.86 11.98
C ALA A 66 -2.49 22.89 12.28
N ILE A 67 -3.70 22.67 11.76
CA ILE A 67 -4.89 23.49 12.03
C ILE A 67 -5.42 23.24 13.45
N GLY A 68 -5.51 21.98 13.89
CA GLY A 68 -5.91 21.62 15.26
C GLY A 68 -5.00 22.26 16.31
N THR A 69 -3.68 22.19 16.09
CA THR A 69 -2.69 22.85 16.95
C THR A 69 -2.75 24.38 16.82
N GLY A 70 -2.99 24.93 15.62
CA GLY A 70 -3.16 26.36 15.38
C GLY A 70 -4.45 26.97 15.93
N LEU A 71 -5.48 26.16 16.21
CA LEU A 71 -6.74 26.57 16.85
C LEU A 71 -6.68 26.43 18.39
N VAL A 72 -5.85 25.54 18.92
CA VAL A 72 -5.68 25.32 20.37
C VAL A 72 -4.57 26.20 20.98
N ALA A 73 -3.48 26.46 20.24
CA ALA A 73 -2.36 27.32 20.67
C ALA A 73 -2.68 28.82 20.91
N PRO A 74 -3.72 29.43 20.32
CA PRO A 74 -4.18 30.78 20.68
C PRO A 74 -4.64 30.90 22.14
N TRP A 75 -4.94 29.79 22.82
CA TRP A 75 -5.46 29.77 24.18
C TRP A 75 -4.48 30.42 25.19
N PRO A 76 -3.20 30.03 25.32
CA PRO A 76 -2.26 30.75 26.21
C PRO A 76 -1.99 32.22 25.84
N ILE A 77 -2.09 32.60 24.56
CA ILE A 77 -1.71 33.94 24.07
C ILE A 77 -2.86 34.95 24.20
N ALA A 78 -4.09 34.53 23.88
CA ALA A 78 -5.29 35.32 24.16
C ALA A 78 -5.50 35.53 25.67
N PHE A 79 -5.09 34.56 26.48
CA PHE A 79 -5.15 34.58 27.94
C PHE A 79 -3.86 35.04 28.63
N ASN A 80 -2.89 35.65 27.91
CA ASN A 80 -1.64 36.11 28.53
C ASN A 80 -1.95 37.12 29.67
N PRO A 81 -1.69 36.77 30.95
CA PRO A 81 -2.04 37.58 32.11
C PRO A 81 -1.11 38.80 32.29
N PHE A 82 -0.01 38.88 31.54
CA PHE A 82 0.99 39.95 31.64
C PHE A 82 0.69 41.17 30.76
N VAL A 83 -0.21 41.05 29.79
CA VAL A 83 -0.66 42.19 28.95
C VAL A 83 -1.99 42.70 29.50
N LYS A 84 -1.95 43.66 30.42
CA LYS A 84 -3.14 44.26 31.04
C LYS A 84 -3.38 45.65 30.48
N ALA A 85 -4.65 46.05 30.37
CA ALA A 85 -4.98 47.46 30.19
C ALA A 85 -4.47 48.28 31.41
N PRO A 86 -4.09 49.55 31.23
CA PRO A 86 -3.64 50.42 32.32
C PRO A 86 -4.64 50.45 33.49
N LYS A 87 -4.15 50.61 34.74
CA LYS A 87 -5.03 50.78 35.91
C LYS A 87 -5.86 52.06 35.73
N GLY A 88 -7.19 51.95 35.68
CA GLY A 88 -8.10 53.08 35.41
C GLY A 88 -8.62 53.16 33.97
N ALA A 89 -8.23 52.24 33.08
CA ALA A 89 -8.62 52.26 31.67
C ALA A 89 -10.14 52.24 31.45
N THR A 90 -10.60 53.05 30.48
CA THR A 90 -12.00 53.12 30.06
C THR A 90 -12.46 51.79 29.43
N LYS A 91 -13.78 51.61 29.26
CA LYS A 91 -14.32 50.38 28.65
C LYS A 91 -13.77 50.15 27.23
N GLU A 92 -13.51 51.23 26.48
CA GLU A 92 -12.98 51.19 25.12
C GLU A 92 -11.51 50.76 25.08
N GLU A 93 -10.67 51.26 25.98
CA GLU A 93 -9.25 50.88 26.05
C GLU A 93 -9.04 49.42 26.46
N LYS A 94 -9.90 48.90 27.34
CA LYS A 94 -9.94 47.47 27.68
C LYS A 94 -10.35 46.61 26.48
N GLN A 95 -11.23 47.14 25.64
CA GLN A 95 -11.69 46.46 24.43
C GLN A 95 -10.63 46.47 23.32
N ASP A 96 -9.88 47.57 23.14
CA ASP A 96 -8.77 47.67 22.18
C ASP A 96 -7.61 46.73 22.50
N VAL A 97 -7.25 46.59 23.78
CA VAL A 97 -6.23 45.62 24.23
C VAL A 97 -6.68 44.19 23.93
N THR A 98 -7.96 43.90 24.15
CA THR A 98 -8.55 42.58 23.87
C THR A 98 -8.57 42.30 22.35
N ASN A 99 -8.95 43.30 21.54
CA ASN A 99 -8.96 43.22 20.09
C ASN A 99 -7.56 42.98 19.50
N THR A 100 -6.54 43.63 20.06
CA THR A 100 -5.14 43.46 19.63
C THR A 100 -4.57 42.07 19.98
N LYS A 101 -4.97 41.51 21.13
CA LYS A 101 -4.65 40.13 21.50
C LYS A 101 -5.29 39.13 20.53
N ILE A 102 -6.57 39.31 20.22
CA ILE A 102 -7.29 38.47 19.27
C ILE A 102 -6.67 38.57 17.87
N TYR A 103 -6.35 39.79 17.41
CA TYR A 103 -5.64 40.02 16.15
C TYR A 103 -4.36 39.17 16.10
N THR A 104 -3.49 39.30 17.11
CA THR A 104 -2.21 38.58 17.18
C THR A 104 -2.39 37.06 17.26
N ALA A 105 -3.38 36.60 18.02
CA ALA A 105 -3.72 35.20 18.18
C ALA A 105 -4.20 34.56 16.86
N LEU A 106 -4.85 35.32 15.97
CA LEU A 106 -5.28 34.86 14.63
C LEU A 106 -4.13 34.70 13.63
N ARG A 107 -2.96 35.28 13.89
CA ARG A 107 -1.80 35.17 12.98
C ARG A 107 -1.27 33.74 12.89
N GLN A 108 -1.30 33.01 14.01
CA GLN A 108 -0.79 31.65 14.12
C GLN A 108 -1.60 30.62 13.31
N PRO A 109 -2.95 30.53 13.43
CA PRO A 109 -3.73 29.63 12.60
C PRO A 109 -3.67 29.99 11.11
N ILE A 110 -3.67 31.28 10.76
CA ILE A 110 -3.58 31.72 9.34
C ILE A 110 -2.20 31.38 8.75
N SER A 111 -1.12 31.53 9.52
CA SER A 111 0.23 31.10 9.12
C SER A 111 0.32 29.60 8.90
N ALA A 112 -0.28 28.79 9.77
CA ALA A 112 -0.27 27.33 9.63
C ALA A 112 -1.03 26.87 8.38
N VAL A 113 -2.19 27.48 8.09
CA VAL A 113 -2.99 27.19 6.89
C VAL A 113 -2.25 27.57 5.61
N LEU A 114 -1.65 28.77 5.57
CA LEU A 114 -0.86 29.21 4.41
C LEU A 114 0.37 28.33 4.19
N ALA A 115 1.10 28.00 5.26
CA ALA A 115 2.23 27.08 5.17
C ALA A 115 1.82 25.72 4.63
N ALA A 116 0.70 25.16 5.09
CA ALA A 116 0.17 23.89 4.58
C ALA A 116 -0.15 23.98 3.08
N ILE A 117 -0.89 25.02 2.63
CA ILE A 117 -1.26 25.20 1.21
C ILE A 117 -0.02 25.33 0.32
N PHE A 118 0.96 26.14 0.73
CA PHE A 118 2.21 26.31 -0.02
C PHE A 118 3.05 25.04 -0.04
N GLN A 119 3.15 24.33 1.09
CA GLN A 119 3.80 23.03 1.15
C GLN A 119 3.10 22.06 0.19
N ILE A 120 1.77 21.97 0.17
CA ILE A 120 1.01 21.11 -0.74
C ILE A 120 1.27 21.44 -2.22
N GLY A 121 1.31 22.72 -2.59
CA GLY A 121 1.62 23.15 -3.94
C GLY A 121 3.06 22.85 -4.39
N ALA A 122 4.02 22.97 -3.47
CA ALA A 122 5.44 22.72 -3.72
C ALA A 122 5.83 21.23 -3.64
N LEU A 123 5.05 20.39 -2.94
CA LEU A 123 5.38 18.98 -2.75
C LEU A 123 5.43 18.19 -4.06
N LYS A 124 4.49 18.40 -5.00
CA LYS A 124 4.51 17.69 -6.30
C LYS A 124 5.76 17.99 -7.16
N PRO A 125 6.20 19.24 -7.36
CA PRO A 125 7.44 19.52 -8.07
C PRO A 125 8.69 19.05 -7.29
N ILE A 126 8.71 19.16 -5.95
CA ILE A 126 9.79 18.62 -5.12
C ILE A 126 9.89 17.10 -5.28
N ASP A 127 8.76 16.39 -5.27
CA ASP A 127 8.71 14.94 -5.48
C ASP A 127 9.25 14.56 -6.85
N LYS A 128 8.87 15.28 -7.91
CA LYS A 128 9.38 15.04 -9.26
C LYS A 128 10.88 15.31 -9.37
N PHE A 129 11.36 16.35 -8.67
CA PHE A 129 12.77 16.72 -8.64
C PHE A 129 13.60 15.66 -7.91
N LEU A 130 13.23 15.30 -6.68
CA LEU A 130 13.88 14.25 -5.90
C LEU A 130 13.84 12.93 -6.66
N ASP A 131 12.68 12.52 -7.17
CA ASP A 131 12.55 11.29 -7.95
C ASP A 131 13.43 11.33 -9.21
N SER A 132 13.70 12.49 -9.81
CA SER A 132 14.68 12.59 -10.91
C SER A 132 16.15 12.45 -10.45
N LEU A 133 16.50 12.96 -9.27
CA LEU A 133 17.86 12.89 -8.74
C LEU A 133 18.27 11.46 -8.36
N TYR A 134 17.37 10.72 -7.71
CA TYR A 134 17.66 9.36 -7.26
C TYR A 134 17.57 8.31 -8.38
N ASN A 135 16.89 8.61 -9.50
CA ASN A 135 16.73 7.69 -10.63
C ASN A 135 17.70 7.94 -11.80
N ASN A 136 18.21 9.16 -11.96
CA ASN A 136 19.19 9.47 -13.01
C ASN A 136 20.60 9.11 -12.53
N ASN A 137 21.29 8.23 -13.26
CA ASN A 137 22.62 7.73 -12.90
C ASN A 137 23.66 8.83 -12.63
N GLU A 138 23.63 9.94 -13.37
CA GLU A 138 24.58 11.05 -13.21
C GLU A 138 24.52 11.70 -11.82
N PHE A 139 23.30 11.81 -11.27
CA PHE A 139 23.04 12.43 -9.98
C PHE A 139 22.99 11.38 -8.87
N ALA A 140 22.37 10.23 -9.14
CA ALA A 140 22.16 9.13 -8.21
C ALA A 140 23.48 8.61 -7.59
N ARG A 141 24.60 8.70 -8.32
CA ARG A 141 25.94 8.32 -7.83
C ARG A 141 26.42 9.07 -6.59
N HIS A 142 25.84 10.23 -6.28
CA HIS A 142 26.18 11.02 -5.09
C HIS A 142 25.31 10.69 -3.88
N PHE A 143 24.30 9.83 -4.05
CA PHE A 143 23.42 9.39 -2.97
C PHE A 143 23.85 8.03 -2.46
N ASP A 144 23.46 7.75 -1.21
CA ASP A 144 23.69 6.45 -0.59
C ASP A 144 23.12 5.32 -1.46
N ILE A 145 23.89 4.24 -1.56
CA ILE A 145 23.59 3.04 -2.34
C ILE A 145 22.20 2.50 -2.00
N ASP A 146 21.79 2.59 -0.73
CA ASP A 146 20.48 2.10 -0.26
C ASP A 146 19.30 2.92 -0.77
N THR A 147 19.55 4.12 -1.28
CA THR A 147 18.52 5.04 -1.81
C THR A 147 18.58 5.21 -3.32
N ASN A 148 19.67 4.75 -3.94
CA ASN A 148 19.94 4.92 -5.35
C ASN A 148 19.01 4.05 -6.21
N GLN A 149 18.15 4.70 -7.00
CA GLN A 149 17.17 4.07 -7.88
C GLN A 149 17.64 4.03 -9.35
N SER A 150 18.94 4.22 -9.62
CA SER A 150 19.43 4.28 -11.01
C SER A 150 19.44 2.93 -11.72
N LEU A 151 19.62 1.83 -10.99
CA LEU A 151 19.57 0.47 -11.55
C LEU A 151 18.14 0.02 -11.86
N ILE A 152 17.21 0.34 -10.96
CA ILE A 152 15.80 -0.05 -11.08
C ILE A 152 14.98 1.19 -10.76
N ASN A 153 14.47 1.80 -11.81
CA ASN A 153 13.81 3.07 -11.65
C ASN A 153 12.44 2.95 -10.98
N SER A 154 12.01 4.03 -10.33
CA SER A 154 10.70 4.17 -9.73
C SER A 154 9.61 4.20 -10.80
N ASP A 155 8.44 3.68 -10.47
CA ASP A 155 7.30 3.61 -11.39
C ASP A 155 6.94 5.01 -11.92
N GLY A 156 6.93 6.00 -11.04
CA GLY A 156 6.62 7.38 -11.39
C GLY A 156 7.69 8.04 -12.27
N TYR A 157 8.96 7.65 -12.15
CA TYR A 157 10.02 8.14 -13.03
C TYR A 157 9.90 7.52 -14.43
N VAL A 158 9.78 6.18 -14.52
CA VAL A 158 9.63 5.46 -15.79
C VAL A 158 8.39 5.95 -16.55
N GLU A 159 7.25 6.09 -15.87
CA GLU A 159 6.01 6.59 -16.47
C GLU A 159 6.20 7.99 -17.07
N ARG A 160 6.94 8.88 -16.40
CA ARG A 160 7.25 10.21 -16.94
C ARG A 160 8.17 10.14 -18.16
N GLN A 161 9.15 9.25 -18.18
CA GLN A 161 10.02 9.07 -19.34
C GLN A 161 9.25 8.50 -20.53
N VAL A 162 8.43 7.47 -20.31
CA VAL A 162 7.55 6.90 -21.34
C VAL A 162 6.60 7.95 -21.90
N LYS A 163 5.93 8.74 -21.04
CA LYS A 163 5.05 9.83 -21.50
C LYS A 163 5.80 10.90 -22.31
N LYS A 164 7.06 11.19 -21.98
CA LYS A 164 7.91 12.10 -22.78
C LYS A 164 8.30 11.49 -24.12
N GLN A 165 8.65 10.20 -24.17
CA GLN A 165 8.99 9.47 -25.40
C GLN A 165 7.79 9.40 -26.34
N LEU A 166 6.63 8.96 -25.83
CA LEU A 166 5.38 8.93 -26.60
C LEU A 166 5.02 10.31 -27.17
N LYS A 167 5.19 11.38 -26.38
CA LYS A 167 4.97 12.74 -26.87
C LYS A 167 5.93 13.13 -28.01
N LYS A 168 7.20 12.69 -27.97
CA LYS A 168 8.17 12.89 -29.06
C LYS A 168 7.81 12.08 -30.31
N GLU A 169 7.20 10.91 -30.12
CA GLU A 169 6.65 10.07 -31.20
C GLU A 169 5.32 10.60 -31.76
N GLY A 170 4.84 11.77 -31.29
CA GLY A 170 3.55 12.35 -31.70
C GLY A 170 2.33 11.69 -31.07
N ILE A 171 2.53 10.70 -30.19
CA ILE A 171 1.45 9.98 -29.50
C ILE A 171 1.06 10.75 -28.24
N THR A 172 -0.17 11.26 -28.20
CA THR A 172 -0.72 12.01 -27.08
C THR A 172 -2.09 11.47 -26.65
N LYS A 173 -2.54 11.88 -25.47
CA LYS A 173 -3.91 11.59 -25.02
C LYS A 173 -4.99 12.06 -26.00
N ALA A 174 -4.72 13.16 -26.71
CA ALA A 174 -5.63 13.70 -27.72
C ALA A 174 -5.64 12.84 -28.99
N SER A 175 -4.51 12.22 -29.37
CA SER A 175 -4.42 11.43 -30.60
C SER A 175 -4.93 9.99 -30.44
N LYS A 176 -4.89 9.41 -29.23
CA LYS A 176 -5.23 8.01 -28.95
C LYS A 176 -6.47 7.84 -28.07
N GLY A 177 -7.05 8.93 -27.56
CA GLY A 177 -8.03 8.84 -26.49
C GLY A 177 -7.41 8.45 -25.14
N LYS A 178 -8.14 8.70 -24.05
CA LYS A 178 -7.62 8.57 -22.69
C LYS A 178 -7.25 7.13 -22.32
N GLU A 179 -8.12 6.18 -22.63
CA GLU A 179 -7.98 4.80 -22.18
C GLU A 179 -6.87 4.05 -22.92
N GLU A 180 -6.87 4.11 -24.25
CA GLU A 180 -5.83 3.48 -25.08
C GLU A 180 -4.44 4.07 -24.78
N PHE A 181 -4.34 5.39 -24.58
CA PHE A 181 -3.08 6.03 -24.19
C PHE A 181 -2.56 5.55 -22.83
N GLU A 182 -3.41 5.49 -21.80
CA GLU A 182 -2.96 5.02 -20.47
C GLU A 182 -2.64 3.51 -20.48
N ASN A 183 -3.32 2.70 -21.30
CA ASN A 183 -2.96 1.29 -21.47
C ASN A 183 -1.60 1.12 -22.17
N LEU A 184 -1.34 1.87 -23.24
CA LEU A 184 -0.04 1.87 -23.92
C LEU A 184 1.10 2.34 -22.98
N VAL A 185 0.84 3.36 -22.16
CA VAL A 185 1.79 3.82 -21.14
C VAL A 185 2.08 2.68 -20.16
N LYS A 186 1.05 2.01 -19.61
CA LYS A 186 1.24 0.91 -18.66
C LYS A 186 2.07 -0.21 -19.27
N GLN A 187 1.75 -0.62 -20.49
CA GLN A 187 2.48 -1.67 -21.21
C GLN A 187 3.97 -1.30 -21.35
N ARG A 188 4.30 -0.13 -21.90
CA ARG A 188 5.70 0.30 -22.05
C ARG A 188 6.43 0.47 -20.72
N VAL A 189 5.72 0.90 -19.67
CA VAL A 189 6.29 1.01 -18.31
C VAL A 189 6.64 -0.38 -17.78
N GLU A 190 5.77 -1.38 -17.97
CA GLU A 190 6.03 -2.76 -17.57
C GLU A 190 7.21 -3.36 -18.34
N GLU A 191 7.25 -3.19 -19.67
CA GLU A 191 8.36 -3.65 -20.53
C GLU A 191 9.72 -3.09 -20.09
N ILE A 192 9.82 -1.78 -19.85
CA ILE A 192 11.06 -1.15 -19.38
C ILE A 192 11.45 -1.68 -17.99
N LYS A 193 10.49 -1.83 -17.08
CA LYS A 193 10.76 -2.31 -15.72
C LYS A 193 11.22 -3.75 -15.72
N ASP A 194 10.61 -4.61 -16.53
CA ASP A 194 10.99 -6.00 -16.66
C ASP A 194 12.39 -6.12 -17.29
N SER A 195 12.70 -5.32 -18.32
CA SER A 195 14.06 -5.24 -18.88
C SER A 195 15.09 -4.84 -17.82
N GLN A 196 14.80 -3.84 -16.97
CA GLN A 196 15.71 -3.43 -15.90
C GLN A 196 15.94 -4.55 -14.86
N ILE A 197 14.87 -5.27 -14.50
CA ILE A 197 14.96 -6.41 -13.58
C ILE A 197 15.82 -7.51 -14.21
N ASP A 198 15.64 -7.78 -15.49
CA ASP A 198 16.36 -8.83 -16.22
C ASP A 198 17.84 -8.52 -16.35
N ASP A 199 18.19 -7.28 -16.68
CA ASP A 199 19.58 -6.81 -16.76
C ASP A 199 20.30 -6.93 -15.41
N VAL A 200 19.64 -6.57 -14.32
CA VAL A 200 20.22 -6.70 -12.96
C VAL A 200 20.30 -8.17 -12.56
N ALA A 201 19.28 -8.98 -12.87
CA ALA A 201 19.26 -10.41 -12.56
C ALA A 201 20.42 -11.15 -13.25
N GLU A 202 20.70 -10.85 -14.52
CA GLU A 202 21.81 -11.46 -15.25
C GLU A 202 23.18 -11.04 -14.68
N LYS A 203 23.32 -9.78 -14.25
CA LYS A 203 24.55 -9.32 -13.56
C LYS A 203 24.75 -10.02 -12.23
N ILE A 204 23.70 -10.20 -11.43
CA ILE A 204 23.78 -10.94 -10.16
C ILE A 204 24.13 -12.40 -10.44
N LYS A 205 23.52 -13.02 -11.45
CA LYS A 205 23.84 -14.41 -11.82
C LYS A 205 25.30 -14.63 -12.16
N ASN A 206 25.93 -13.67 -12.84
CA ASN A 206 27.32 -13.78 -13.28
C ASN A 206 28.33 -13.40 -12.19
N THR A 207 27.97 -12.51 -11.26
CA THR A 207 28.93 -11.93 -10.30
C THR A 207 28.59 -12.19 -8.84
N HIS A 208 27.38 -12.65 -8.55
CA HIS A 208 26.78 -12.77 -7.23
C HIS A 208 26.86 -11.48 -6.41
N ARG A 209 26.84 -10.33 -7.09
CA ARG A 209 26.90 -8.99 -6.51
C ARG A 209 26.00 -8.03 -7.28
N ILE A 210 25.58 -6.95 -6.61
CA ILE A 210 24.81 -5.86 -7.24
C ILE A 210 25.76 -4.66 -7.39
N LYS A 211 26.09 -4.28 -8.62
CA LYS A 211 26.92 -3.11 -8.92
C LYS A 211 26.05 -1.86 -9.13
N ILE A 212 26.18 -0.87 -8.27
CA ILE A 212 25.42 0.39 -8.27
C ILE A 212 26.40 1.53 -8.57
N GLY A 213 26.33 2.07 -9.78
CA GLY A 213 27.34 3.02 -10.27
C GLY A 213 28.74 2.39 -10.26
N GLU A 214 29.67 3.02 -9.53
CA GLU A 214 31.05 2.55 -9.36
C GLU A 214 31.24 1.62 -8.15
N SER A 215 30.23 1.52 -7.28
CA SER A 215 30.28 0.74 -6.05
C SER A 215 29.49 -0.55 -6.14
N TYR A 216 29.67 -1.42 -5.14
CA TYR A 216 28.87 -2.63 -4.98
C TYR A 216 28.02 -2.53 -3.73
N LEU A 217 26.80 -3.07 -3.80
CA LEU A 217 26.00 -3.34 -2.62
C LEU A 217 26.77 -4.28 -1.69
N GLU A 218 26.69 -4.00 -0.39
CA GLU A 218 27.28 -4.83 0.64
C GLU A 218 26.69 -6.24 0.63
N ASN A 219 27.56 -7.25 0.75
CA ASN A 219 27.16 -8.65 0.66
C ASN A 219 26.10 -9.03 1.72
N HIS A 220 26.18 -8.46 2.92
CA HIS A 220 25.21 -8.73 3.98
C HIS A 220 23.78 -8.32 3.59
N LYS A 221 23.62 -7.25 2.79
CA LYS A 221 22.32 -6.79 2.27
C LYS A 221 21.80 -7.74 1.20
N LEU A 222 22.65 -8.18 0.27
CA LEU A 222 22.28 -9.17 -0.73
C LEU A 222 21.90 -10.50 -0.08
N ALA A 223 22.65 -10.95 0.93
CA ALA A 223 22.33 -12.13 1.72
C ALA A 223 20.97 -12.01 2.43
N ASP A 224 20.65 -10.83 2.98
CA ASP A 224 19.32 -10.55 3.55
C ASP A 224 18.21 -10.66 2.48
N PHE A 225 18.43 -10.14 1.27
CA PHE A 225 17.47 -10.26 0.16
C PHE A 225 17.26 -11.72 -0.26
N VAL A 226 18.32 -12.52 -0.33
CA VAL A 226 18.22 -13.96 -0.58
C VAL A 226 17.38 -14.63 0.52
N ASN A 227 17.68 -14.37 1.80
CA ASN A 227 16.92 -14.94 2.91
C ASN A 227 15.44 -14.52 2.92
N ARG A 228 15.12 -13.26 2.64
CA ARG A 228 13.73 -12.79 2.49
C ARG A 228 13.03 -13.52 1.36
N GLN A 229 13.72 -13.75 0.25
CA GLN A 229 13.14 -14.48 -0.87
C GLN A 229 12.92 -15.96 -0.54
N ILE A 230 13.83 -16.58 0.22
CA ILE A 230 13.63 -17.93 0.77
C ILE A 230 12.40 -17.95 1.68
N ASP A 231 12.22 -16.95 2.54
CA ASP A 231 11.04 -16.84 3.41
C ASP A 231 9.74 -16.70 2.59
N ASN A 232 9.76 -15.97 1.47
CA ASN A 232 8.62 -15.91 0.55
C ASN A 232 8.33 -17.27 -0.10
N TYR A 233 9.35 -18.04 -0.48
CA TYR A 233 9.17 -19.39 -1.01
C TYR A 233 8.66 -20.37 0.06
N ILE A 234 9.10 -20.24 1.31
CA ILE A 234 8.55 -20.98 2.45
C ILE A 234 7.06 -20.65 2.62
N SER A 235 6.71 -19.36 2.70
CA SER A 235 5.32 -18.92 2.88
C SER A 235 4.42 -19.41 1.74
N TYR A 236 4.92 -19.35 0.50
CA TYR A 236 4.22 -19.90 -0.66
C TYR A 236 4.00 -21.41 -0.52
N THR A 237 5.03 -22.15 -0.10
CA THR A 237 4.95 -23.62 0.08
C THR A 237 4.01 -24.00 1.22
N GLU A 238 3.97 -23.22 2.30
CA GLU A 238 3.01 -23.39 3.39
C GLU A 238 1.56 -23.26 2.89
N GLN A 239 1.29 -22.31 1.98
CA GLN A 239 -0.04 -22.15 1.36
C GLN A 239 -0.44 -23.33 0.46
N LEU A 240 0.50 -24.15 -0.01
CA LEU A 240 0.20 -25.35 -0.80
C LEU A 240 -0.29 -26.53 0.07
N ARG A 241 -0.06 -26.48 1.39
CA ARG A 241 -0.49 -27.52 2.32
C ARG A 241 -2.01 -27.53 2.49
N VAL A 242 -2.55 -28.72 2.68
CA VAL A 242 -3.94 -28.91 3.10
C VAL A 242 -4.02 -28.73 4.62
N PRO A 243 -4.91 -27.86 5.13
CA PRO A 243 -5.12 -27.71 6.57
C PRO A 243 -5.49 -29.04 7.23
N THR A 244 -4.75 -29.45 8.26
CA THR A 244 -4.97 -30.73 8.97
C THR A 244 -6.32 -30.77 9.69
N ASN A 245 -6.79 -29.64 10.21
CA ASN A 245 -8.10 -29.49 10.83
C ASN A 245 -9.27 -29.50 9.83
N GLY A 246 -9.00 -29.43 8.53
CA GLY A 246 -10.00 -29.45 7.46
C GLY A 246 -10.03 -30.76 6.65
N LEU A 247 -9.22 -31.76 6.99
CA LEU A 247 -9.07 -32.98 6.17
C LEU A 247 -10.40 -33.71 5.95
N THR A 248 -11.24 -33.82 6.98
CA THR A 248 -12.58 -34.41 6.88
C THR A 248 -13.47 -33.63 5.90
N PHE A 249 -13.47 -32.30 6.00
CA PHE A 249 -14.20 -31.44 5.06
C PHE A 249 -13.72 -31.62 3.61
N TYR A 250 -12.40 -31.67 3.38
CA TYR A 250 -11.86 -31.89 2.03
C TYR A 250 -12.16 -33.29 1.50
N GLN A 251 -12.17 -34.30 2.37
CA GLN A 251 -12.53 -35.67 2.02
C GLN A 251 -14.00 -35.78 1.64
N GLU A 252 -14.91 -35.26 2.47
CA GLU A 252 -16.35 -35.19 2.17
C GLU A 252 -16.61 -34.41 0.87
N ARG A 253 -15.94 -33.26 0.70
CA ARG A 253 -16.06 -32.46 -0.51
C ARG A 253 -15.59 -33.21 -1.76
N ALA A 254 -14.48 -33.93 -1.66
CA ALA A 254 -13.97 -34.76 -2.76
C ALA A 254 -14.95 -35.89 -3.11
N GLN A 255 -15.51 -36.54 -2.08
CA GLN A 255 -16.53 -37.57 -2.25
C GLN A 255 -17.77 -37.04 -2.97
N THR A 256 -18.35 -35.92 -2.51
CA THR A 256 -19.48 -35.27 -3.19
C THR A 256 -19.20 -35.00 -4.66
N LEU A 257 -18.00 -34.47 -4.98
CA LEU A 257 -17.64 -34.11 -6.35
C LEU A 257 -17.51 -35.35 -7.25
N VAL A 258 -16.86 -36.41 -6.76
CA VAL A 258 -16.62 -37.62 -7.56
C VAL A 258 -17.90 -38.46 -7.72
N GLU A 259 -18.70 -38.63 -6.66
CA GLU A 259 -19.96 -39.37 -6.72
C GLU A 259 -20.97 -38.73 -7.69
N ASN A 260 -20.90 -37.41 -7.86
CA ASN A 260 -21.76 -36.68 -8.79
C ASN A 260 -21.05 -36.29 -10.10
N LYS A 261 -19.88 -36.86 -10.40
CA LYS A 261 -19.04 -36.44 -11.53
C LYS A 261 -19.75 -36.49 -12.88
N ASN A 262 -20.55 -37.52 -13.12
CA ASN A 262 -21.22 -37.70 -14.41
C ASN A 262 -22.24 -36.58 -14.65
N LEU A 263 -23.05 -36.28 -13.63
CA LEU A 263 -24.02 -35.19 -13.68
C LEU A 263 -23.31 -33.83 -13.80
N LEU A 264 -22.28 -33.58 -12.99
CA LEU A 264 -21.52 -32.33 -13.04
C LEU A 264 -20.85 -32.11 -14.39
N ASN A 265 -20.21 -33.14 -14.96
CA ASN A 265 -19.62 -33.09 -16.30
C ASN A 265 -20.68 -32.85 -17.38
N GLU A 266 -21.87 -33.43 -17.21
CA GLU A 266 -22.97 -33.25 -18.16
C GLU A 266 -23.52 -31.82 -18.14
N ILE A 267 -23.87 -31.28 -16.96
CA ILE A 267 -24.51 -29.97 -16.84
C ILE A 267 -23.52 -28.81 -17.03
N PHE A 268 -22.24 -29.04 -16.75
CA PHE A 268 -21.17 -28.06 -16.96
C PHE A 268 -20.38 -28.29 -18.26
N ALA A 269 -20.90 -29.13 -19.16
CA ALA A 269 -20.28 -29.32 -20.46
C ALA A 269 -20.18 -27.97 -21.21
N PRO A 270 -19.03 -27.64 -21.83
CA PRO A 270 -18.82 -26.32 -22.45
C PRO A 270 -19.86 -25.94 -23.50
N ASN A 271 -20.43 -26.93 -24.20
CA ASN A 271 -21.48 -26.75 -25.20
C ASN A 271 -22.88 -26.50 -24.61
N LYS A 272 -23.10 -26.75 -23.31
CA LYS A 272 -24.36 -26.48 -22.61
C LYS A 272 -24.35 -25.17 -21.81
N LEU A 273 -23.17 -24.59 -21.55
CA LEU A 273 -23.04 -23.39 -20.73
C LEU A 273 -23.29 -22.10 -21.54
N PRO A 274 -24.22 -21.23 -21.10
CA PRO A 274 -24.46 -19.93 -21.74
C PRO A 274 -23.20 -19.06 -21.76
N LYS A 275 -22.93 -18.40 -22.90
CA LYS A 275 -21.71 -17.60 -23.08
C LYS A 275 -21.76 -16.31 -22.26
N GLU A 276 -22.92 -15.68 -22.19
CA GLU A 276 -23.15 -14.43 -21.46
C GLU A 276 -23.24 -14.65 -19.95
N SER A 277 -22.63 -13.76 -19.16
CA SER A 277 -22.52 -13.91 -17.70
C SER A 277 -23.87 -13.96 -16.99
N LYS A 278 -24.83 -13.13 -17.44
CA LYS A 278 -26.19 -13.08 -16.88
C LYS A 278 -26.96 -14.36 -17.16
N GLU A 279 -26.92 -14.83 -18.41
CA GLU A 279 -27.57 -16.08 -18.81
C GLU A 279 -26.97 -17.27 -18.06
N LEU A 280 -25.65 -17.28 -17.84
CA LEU A 280 -24.98 -18.30 -17.04
C LEU A 280 -25.49 -18.29 -15.59
N GLN A 281 -25.63 -17.11 -14.99
CA GLN A 281 -26.15 -17.00 -13.63
C GLN A 281 -27.59 -17.51 -13.51
N GLU A 282 -28.45 -17.17 -14.48
CA GLU A 282 -29.84 -17.67 -14.54
C GLU A 282 -29.89 -19.18 -14.74
N TYR A 283 -29.03 -19.72 -15.59
CA TYR A 283 -28.87 -21.15 -15.78
C TYR A 283 -28.51 -21.88 -14.48
N ILE A 284 -27.54 -21.38 -13.72
CA ILE A 284 -27.13 -21.95 -12.43
C ILE A 284 -28.25 -21.83 -11.38
N LYS A 285 -28.98 -20.69 -11.33
CA LYS A 285 -30.18 -20.55 -10.47
C LYS A 285 -31.25 -21.58 -10.81
N GLY A 286 -31.45 -21.85 -12.10
CA GLY A 286 -32.37 -22.88 -12.58
C GLY A 286 -31.97 -24.29 -12.14
N LEU A 287 -30.67 -24.61 -12.17
CA LEU A 287 -30.15 -25.87 -11.63
C LEU A 287 -30.37 -25.97 -10.12
N LEU A 288 -30.04 -24.89 -9.37
CA LEU A 288 -30.22 -24.84 -7.92
C LEU A 288 -31.68 -25.07 -7.48
N ALA A 289 -32.64 -24.49 -8.22
CA ALA A 289 -34.06 -24.63 -7.92
C ALA A 289 -34.60 -26.05 -8.16
N LYS A 290 -34.07 -26.75 -9.17
CA LYS A 290 -34.52 -28.11 -9.56
C LYS A 290 -33.83 -29.21 -8.76
N GLU A 291 -32.63 -28.94 -8.25
CA GLU A 291 -31.88 -29.93 -7.49
C GLU A 291 -32.58 -30.29 -6.18
N THR A 292 -32.43 -31.52 -5.73
CA THR A 292 -32.97 -32.02 -4.45
C THR A 292 -31.87 -32.43 -3.48
N LYS A 293 -30.69 -32.82 -3.98
CA LYS A 293 -29.53 -33.19 -3.17
C LYS A 293 -28.90 -31.97 -2.50
N PRO A 294 -28.86 -31.89 -1.16
CA PRO A 294 -28.28 -30.75 -0.44
C PRO A 294 -26.84 -30.43 -0.84
N GLU A 295 -26.03 -31.44 -1.12
CA GLU A 295 -24.61 -31.30 -1.42
C GLU A 295 -24.37 -30.66 -2.79
N LEU A 296 -25.22 -30.99 -3.78
CA LEU A 296 -25.21 -30.36 -5.11
C LEU A 296 -25.75 -28.94 -5.05
N LYS A 297 -26.81 -28.68 -4.25
CA LYS A 297 -27.29 -27.31 -4.00
C LYS A 297 -26.18 -26.43 -3.46
N GLN A 298 -25.37 -26.95 -2.54
CA GLN A 298 -24.23 -26.22 -2.00
C GLN A 298 -23.20 -25.87 -3.09
N ILE A 299 -22.91 -26.76 -4.04
CA ILE A 299 -22.04 -26.46 -5.19
C ILE A 299 -22.58 -25.30 -6.02
N PHE A 300 -23.87 -25.35 -6.37
CA PHE A 300 -24.49 -24.31 -7.19
C PHE A 300 -24.54 -22.97 -6.46
N GLN A 301 -24.83 -22.98 -5.16
CA GLN A 301 -24.81 -21.78 -4.33
C GLN A 301 -23.39 -21.18 -4.24
N GLU A 302 -22.35 -22.00 -4.04
CA GLU A 302 -20.95 -21.53 -4.03
C GLU A 302 -20.51 -20.85 -5.35
N ILE A 303 -21.11 -21.26 -6.48
CA ILE A 303 -20.89 -20.61 -7.78
C ILE A 303 -21.62 -19.26 -7.81
N LEU A 304 -22.88 -19.22 -7.38
CA LEU A 304 -23.71 -18.01 -7.38
C LEU A 304 -23.24 -16.94 -6.38
N ASP A 305 -22.59 -17.34 -5.28
CA ASP A 305 -22.00 -16.44 -4.30
C ASP A 305 -20.80 -15.65 -4.86
N ARG A 306 -20.35 -15.98 -6.08
CA ARG A 306 -19.28 -15.26 -6.77
C ARG A 306 -19.82 -14.22 -7.75
N PRO A 307 -19.09 -13.10 -7.97
CA PRO A 307 -19.42 -12.15 -9.02
C PRO A 307 -19.63 -12.84 -10.37
N GLU A 308 -20.61 -12.37 -11.14
CA GLU A 308 -21.04 -12.96 -12.42
C GLU A 308 -19.87 -13.25 -13.38
N GLU A 309 -18.92 -12.33 -13.46
CA GLU A 309 -17.74 -12.40 -14.33
C GLU A 309 -16.83 -13.62 -14.07
N ILE A 310 -16.85 -14.18 -12.85
CA ILE A 310 -15.96 -15.29 -12.47
C ILE A 310 -16.67 -16.63 -12.27
N GLN A 311 -17.99 -16.68 -12.47
CA GLN A 311 -18.78 -17.90 -12.26
C GLN A 311 -18.36 -19.03 -13.22
N ARG A 312 -18.09 -18.70 -14.49
CA ARG A 312 -17.56 -19.65 -15.47
C ARG A 312 -16.23 -20.26 -15.02
N SER A 313 -15.29 -19.42 -14.58
CA SER A 313 -14.01 -19.90 -14.03
C SER A 313 -14.22 -20.80 -12.81
N ARG A 314 -15.25 -20.55 -11.99
CA ARG A 314 -15.57 -21.40 -10.84
C ARG A 314 -16.11 -22.77 -11.26
N ILE A 315 -16.92 -22.83 -12.32
CA ILE A 315 -17.40 -24.07 -12.92
C ILE A 315 -16.22 -24.90 -13.45
N GLU A 316 -15.36 -24.29 -14.25
CA GLU A 316 -14.15 -24.94 -14.81
C GLU A 316 -13.27 -25.51 -13.68
N ARG A 317 -12.99 -24.71 -12.65
CA ARG A 317 -12.24 -25.17 -11.47
C ARG A 317 -12.93 -26.30 -10.70
N THR A 318 -14.25 -26.41 -10.77
CA THR A 318 -14.99 -27.51 -10.13
C THR A 318 -14.78 -28.81 -10.89
N LEU A 319 -14.83 -28.77 -12.23
CA LEU A 319 -14.52 -29.92 -13.07
C LEU A 319 -13.04 -30.33 -12.95
N GLU A 320 -12.12 -29.36 -12.98
CA GLU A 320 -10.69 -29.60 -12.77
C GLU A 320 -10.40 -30.29 -11.42
N ARG A 321 -11.14 -29.94 -10.37
CA ARG A 321 -11.01 -30.57 -9.05
C ARG A 321 -11.40 -32.04 -9.08
N ILE A 322 -12.44 -32.44 -9.82
CA ILE A 322 -12.83 -33.86 -9.95
C ILE A 322 -11.66 -34.65 -10.52
N THR A 323 -11.14 -34.21 -11.68
CA THR A 323 -9.99 -34.84 -12.34
C THR A 323 -8.77 -34.89 -11.43
N LYS A 324 -8.53 -33.80 -10.67
CA LYS A 324 -7.42 -33.75 -9.71
C LYS A 324 -7.58 -34.76 -8.58
N VAL A 325 -8.76 -34.85 -7.97
CA VAL A 325 -9.06 -35.82 -6.90
C VAL A 325 -8.82 -37.25 -7.38
N GLU A 326 -9.34 -37.61 -8.56
CA GLU A 326 -9.14 -38.96 -9.12
C GLU A 326 -7.65 -39.22 -9.41
N SER A 327 -6.94 -38.26 -10.01
CA SER A 327 -5.49 -38.39 -10.26
C SER A 327 -4.67 -38.56 -8.98
N MET A 328 -5.02 -37.86 -7.89
CA MET A 328 -4.36 -38.00 -6.59
C MET A 328 -4.57 -39.39 -5.98
N CYS A 329 -5.64 -40.09 -6.37
CA CYS A 329 -5.94 -41.44 -5.93
C CYS A 329 -5.44 -42.54 -6.89
N GLY A 330 -4.70 -42.17 -7.95
CA GLY A 330 -4.22 -43.13 -8.97
C GLY A 330 -5.29 -43.53 -10.00
N GLY A 331 -6.32 -42.71 -10.19
CA GLY A 331 -7.38 -42.89 -11.18
C GLY A 331 -8.72 -43.34 -10.60
N GLU A 332 -8.72 -43.96 -9.42
CA GLU A 332 -9.94 -44.40 -8.73
C GLU A 332 -10.01 -43.80 -7.33
N PHE A 333 -11.05 -43.02 -7.07
CA PHE A 333 -11.27 -42.37 -5.79
C PHE A 333 -11.64 -43.37 -4.71
N SER A 334 -10.94 -43.30 -3.57
CA SER A 334 -11.47 -43.72 -2.28
C SER A 334 -11.18 -42.64 -1.24
N PRO A 335 -12.03 -42.47 -0.22
CA PRO A 335 -11.78 -41.51 0.84
C PRO A 335 -10.44 -41.73 1.55
N GLU A 336 -10.03 -42.98 1.79
CA GLU A 336 -8.71 -43.26 2.41
C GLU A 336 -7.55 -42.96 1.47
N LYS A 337 -7.65 -43.33 0.18
CA LYS A 337 -6.62 -43.00 -0.83
C LYS A 337 -6.43 -41.49 -0.94
N TYR A 338 -7.53 -40.73 -0.95
CA TYR A 338 -7.48 -39.28 -1.04
C TYR A 338 -6.88 -38.65 0.22
N LEU A 339 -7.27 -39.12 1.42
CA LEU A 339 -6.69 -38.67 2.68
C LEU A 339 -5.18 -38.92 2.74
N LYS A 340 -4.77 -40.14 2.37
CA LYS A 340 -3.34 -40.52 2.30
C LYS A 340 -2.58 -39.62 1.32
N ALA A 341 -3.13 -39.39 0.13
CA ALA A 341 -2.52 -38.49 -0.86
C ALA A 341 -2.38 -37.05 -0.33
N MET A 342 -3.35 -36.53 0.44
CA MET A 342 -3.25 -35.22 1.09
C MET A 342 -2.16 -35.17 2.16
N GLN A 343 -2.02 -36.25 2.95
CA GLN A 343 -0.97 -36.37 3.96
C GLN A 343 0.42 -36.45 3.32
N GLU A 344 0.59 -37.25 2.27
CA GLU A 344 1.84 -37.35 1.50
C GLU A 344 2.21 -36.01 0.87
N LYS A 345 1.22 -35.30 0.29
CA LYS A 345 1.40 -33.94 -0.21
C LYS A 345 1.90 -32.99 0.88
N ASN A 346 1.30 -33.02 2.07
CA ASN A 346 1.71 -32.18 3.20
C ASN A 346 3.12 -32.52 3.69
N ALA A 347 3.47 -33.81 3.75
CA ALA A 347 4.79 -34.27 4.14
C ALA A 347 5.85 -33.79 3.13
N GLU A 348 5.56 -33.85 1.84
CA GLU A 348 6.47 -33.37 0.80
C GLU A 348 6.65 -31.84 0.85
N ALA A 349 5.56 -31.08 1.05
CA ALA A 349 5.64 -29.64 1.27
C ALA A 349 6.50 -29.29 2.50
N GLU A 350 6.39 -30.05 3.61
CA GLU A 350 7.23 -29.85 4.80
C GLU A 350 8.71 -30.12 4.52
N LYS A 351 9.04 -31.18 3.75
CA LYS A 351 10.43 -31.42 3.34
C LYS A 351 11.00 -30.24 2.55
N ILE A 352 10.25 -29.73 1.58
CA ILE A 352 10.64 -28.56 0.78
C ILE A 352 10.88 -27.34 1.69
N ILE A 353 9.99 -27.10 2.67
CA ILE A 353 10.15 -26.02 3.65
C ILE A 353 11.42 -26.20 4.49
N ILE A 354 11.70 -27.43 4.94
CA ILE A 354 12.92 -27.75 5.70
C ILE A 354 14.16 -27.48 4.85
N ASP A 355 14.16 -27.88 3.58
CA ASP A 355 15.29 -27.66 2.69
C ASP A 355 15.50 -26.16 2.41
N PHE A 356 14.43 -25.37 2.24
CA PHE A 356 14.53 -23.91 2.18
C PHE A 356 15.13 -23.32 3.47
N ARG A 357 14.68 -23.78 4.65
CA ARG A 357 15.24 -23.33 5.93
C ARG A 357 16.72 -23.66 6.06
N ARG A 358 17.17 -24.79 5.52
CA ARG A 358 18.60 -25.18 5.48
C ARG A 358 19.43 -24.32 4.53
N ALA A 359 18.84 -23.92 3.40
CA ALA A 359 19.49 -23.07 2.40
C ALA A 359 19.66 -21.60 2.85
N LYS A 360 19.03 -21.18 3.96
CA LYS A 360 19.19 -19.83 4.50
C LYS A 360 20.64 -19.57 4.92
N ILE A 361 21.11 -18.38 4.60
CA ILE A 361 22.42 -17.87 5.04
C ILE A 361 22.31 -17.55 6.54
N LYS A 362 23.03 -18.31 7.37
CA LYS A 362 22.96 -18.18 8.84
C LYS A 362 23.66 -16.94 9.35
N ASP A 363 24.90 -16.70 8.91
CA ASP A 363 25.67 -15.51 9.26
C ASP A 363 25.53 -14.46 8.15
N VAL A 364 24.41 -13.75 8.16
CA VAL A 364 24.12 -12.69 7.19
C VAL A 364 25.15 -11.56 7.29
N LYS A 365 25.62 -11.21 8.49
CA LYS A 365 26.52 -10.07 8.72
C LYS A 365 27.87 -10.25 8.04
N ASN A 366 28.41 -11.47 8.07
CA ASN A 366 29.70 -11.79 7.47
C ASN A 366 29.56 -12.58 6.16
N ALA A 367 28.41 -12.50 5.49
CA ALA A 367 28.17 -13.24 4.26
C ALA A 367 29.19 -12.86 3.16
N THR A 368 29.77 -13.88 2.54
CA THR A 368 30.66 -13.74 1.39
C THR A 368 29.90 -14.02 0.08
N THR A 369 30.47 -13.62 -1.05
CA THR A 369 29.95 -13.92 -2.38
C THR A 369 29.73 -15.43 -2.58
N GLU A 370 30.63 -16.26 -2.07
CA GLU A 370 30.55 -17.73 -2.14
C GLU A 370 29.37 -18.28 -1.33
N THR A 371 29.12 -17.73 -0.13
CA THR A 371 27.97 -18.14 0.69
C THR A 371 26.64 -17.78 0.03
N ILE A 372 26.59 -16.62 -0.64
CA ILE A 372 25.42 -16.16 -1.40
C ILE A 372 25.20 -17.05 -2.62
N GLU A 373 26.25 -17.31 -3.40
CA GLU A 373 26.19 -18.22 -4.55
C GLU A 373 25.69 -19.60 -4.15
N LYS A 374 26.25 -20.17 -3.08
CA LYS A 374 25.84 -21.48 -2.57
C LYS A 374 24.36 -21.51 -2.20
N ALA A 375 23.88 -20.52 -1.42
CA ALA A 375 22.48 -20.44 -1.03
C ALA A 375 21.54 -20.32 -2.25
N ILE A 376 21.89 -19.48 -3.23
CA ILE A 376 21.09 -19.32 -4.45
C ILE A 376 21.05 -20.63 -5.26
N LYS A 377 22.17 -21.33 -5.40
CA LYS A 377 22.22 -22.64 -6.08
C LYS A 377 21.35 -23.67 -5.37
N GLU A 378 21.42 -23.75 -4.04
CA GLU A 378 20.57 -24.65 -3.26
C GLU A 378 19.08 -24.34 -3.46
N VAL A 379 18.70 -23.06 -3.42
CA VAL A 379 17.32 -22.61 -3.70
C VAL A 379 16.87 -23.01 -5.11
N ILE A 380 17.71 -22.85 -6.12
CA ILE A 380 17.42 -23.26 -7.50
C ILE A 380 17.15 -24.77 -7.57
N GLU A 381 17.96 -25.60 -6.90
CA GLU A 381 17.74 -27.05 -6.89
C GLU A 381 16.46 -27.44 -6.13
N ILE A 382 16.12 -26.76 -5.04
CA ILE A 382 14.86 -26.99 -4.30
C ILE A 382 13.65 -26.66 -5.18
N CYS A 383 13.70 -25.52 -5.87
CA CYS A 383 12.65 -25.03 -6.76
C CYS A 383 12.51 -25.87 -8.04
N HIS A 384 13.59 -26.52 -8.47
CA HIS A 384 13.59 -27.43 -9.61
C HIS A 384 13.01 -28.80 -9.24
N PHE A 385 12.31 -29.44 -10.17
CA PHE A 385 11.86 -30.81 -10.00
C PHE A 385 11.83 -31.59 -11.32
N ASP A 386 12.28 -32.83 -11.27
CA ASP A 386 12.16 -33.77 -12.38
C ASP A 386 10.79 -34.45 -12.32
N GLU A 387 9.94 -34.16 -13.32
CA GLU A 387 8.58 -34.69 -13.41
C GLU A 387 8.53 -36.21 -13.47
N ALA A 388 9.54 -36.85 -14.10
CA ALA A 388 9.58 -38.30 -14.25
C ALA A 388 9.97 -39.00 -12.95
N LYS A 389 10.76 -38.33 -12.10
CA LYS A 389 11.32 -38.93 -10.87
C LYS A 389 10.50 -38.64 -9.62
N ASN A 390 9.69 -37.59 -9.59
CA ASN A 390 8.95 -37.19 -8.39
C ASN A 390 7.48 -36.83 -8.67
N PRO A 391 6.60 -37.81 -8.93
CA PRO A 391 5.18 -37.58 -9.21
C PRO A 391 4.44 -36.94 -8.02
N ILE A 392 4.84 -37.24 -6.79
CA ILE A 392 4.27 -36.63 -5.57
C ILE A 392 4.68 -35.15 -5.50
N LYS A 393 5.95 -34.82 -5.72
CA LYS A 393 6.43 -33.43 -5.78
C LYS A 393 5.69 -32.64 -6.86
N LYS A 394 5.47 -33.24 -8.04
CA LYS A 394 4.59 -32.69 -9.09
C LYS A 394 3.20 -32.42 -8.55
N SER A 395 2.53 -33.35 -7.87
CA SER A 395 1.18 -33.12 -7.32
C SER A 395 1.08 -31.95 -6.32
N VAL A 396 2.19 -31.66 -5.62
CA VAL A 396 2.29 -30.58 -4.63
C VAL A 396 2.46 -29.22 -5.32
N ILE A 397 3.33 -29.14 -6.32
CA ILE A 397 3.83 -27.87 -6.89
C ILE A 397 3.48 -27.65 -8.38
N ARG A 398 2.71 -28.54 -9.01
CA ARG A 398 2.25 -28.39 -10.40
C ARG A 398 1.46 -27.08 -10.54
N ASP A 399 1.69 -26.39 -11.66
CA ASP A 399 1.05 -25.13 -12.04
C ASP A 399 1.34 -23.96 -11.07
N THR A 400 2.42 -24.08 -10.29
CA THR A 400 2.89 -22.98 -9.44
C THR A 400 3.83 -22.07 -10.20
N SER A 401 3.82 -20.78 -9.91
CA SER A 401 4.81 -19.87 -10.48
C SER A 401 6.19 -20.09 -9.87
N THR A 402 6.28 -20.75 -8.71
CA THR A 402 7.51 -20.90 -7.90
C THR A 402 8.39 -22.06 -8.32
N PHE A 403 7.79 -23.17 -8.73
CA PHE A 403 8.50 -24.40 -9.05
C PHE A 403 8.35 -24.74 -10.54
N SER A 404 9.38 -25.33 -11.15
CA SER A 404 9.35 -25.70 -12.56
C SER A 404 10.28 -26.87 -12.85
N SER A 405 9.90 -27.66 -13.86
CA SER A 405 10.73 -28.70 -14.44
C SER A 405 11.81 -28.16 -15.38
N SER A 406 11.68 -26.91 -15.85
CA SER A 406 12.75 -26.24 -16.58
C SER A 406 13.70 -25.56 -15.62
N LYS A 407 14.91 -26.12 -15.49
CA LYS A 407 15.99 -25.53 -14.69
C LYS A 407 16.33 -24.11 -15.14
N GLU A 408 16.35 -23.85 -16.45
CA GLU A 408 16.63 -22.51 -16.99
C GLU A 408 15.58 -21.48 -16.54
N ASN A 409 14.30 -21.86 -16.55
CA ASN A 409 13.21 -20.98 -16.10
C ASN A 409 13.32 -20.69 -14.60
N ILE A 410 13.67 -21.69 -13.78
CA ILE A 410 13.91 -21.50 -12.34
C ILE A 410 15.09 -20.57 -12.10
N VAL A 411 16.22 -20.78 -12.78
CA VAL A 411 17.40 -19.93 -12.65
C VAL A 411 17.02 -18.47 -12.92
N LYS A 412 16.40 -18.19 -14.07
CA LYS A 412 15.93 -16.85 -14.44
C LYS A 412 15.02 -16.28 -13.35
N LYS A 413 14.04 -17.06 -12.90
CA LYS A 413 13.05 -16.63 -11.91
C LYS A 413 13.68 -16.27 -10.56
N VAL A 414 14.52 -17.15 -10.00
CA VAL A 414 15.13 -16.96 -8.67
C VAL A 414 15.92 -15.66 -8.64
N TYR A 415 16.74 -15.40 -9.67
CA TYR A 415 17.47 -14.14 -9.77
C TYR A 415 16.54 -12.92 -9.91
N LYS A 416 15.51 -12.98 -10.78
CA LYS A 416 14.52 -11.89 -10.88
C LYS A 416 13.81 -11.62 -9.56
N ASP A 417 13.48 -12.65 -8.79
CA ASP A 417 12.80 -12.48 -7.51
C ASP A 417 13.71 -11.88 -6.42
N ILE A 418 14.99 -12.23 -6.39
CA ILE A 418 16.00 -11.56 -5.54
C ILE A 418 16.12 -10.08 -5.92
N VAL A 419 16.12 -9.76 -7.22
CA VAL A 419 16.12 -8.38 -7.71
C VAL A 419 14.87 -7.61 -7.26
N LYS A 420 13.70 -8.26 -7.20
CA LYS A 420 12.49 -7.63 -6.64
C LYS A 420 12.62 -7.30 -5.15
N GLN A 421 13.28 -8.15 -4.36
CA GLN A 421 13.58 -7.85 -2.95
C GLN A 421 14.49 -6.61 -2.83
N TYR A 422 15.53 -6.53 -3.66
CA TYR A 422 16.38 -5.34 -3.75
C TYR A 422 15.57 -4.09 -4.14
N LYS A 423 14.72 -4.18 -5.17
CA LYS A 423 13.85 -3.08 -5.60
C LYS A 423 12.96 -2.57 -4.47
N GLU A 424 12.36 -3.48 -3.71
CA GLU A 424 11.50 -3.13 -2.58
C GLU A 424 12.30 -2.45 -1.45
N HIS A 425 13.51 -2.95 -1.15
CA HIS A 425 14.40 -2.32 -0.20
C HIS A 425 14.71 -0.87 -0.59
N VAL A 426 15.21 -0.63 -1.81
CA VAL A 426 15.55 0.72 -2.28
C VAL A 426 14.33 1.64 -2.30
N LYS A 427 13.16 1.14 -2.70
CA LYS A 427 11.90 1.90 -2.67
C LYS A 427 11.54 2.35 -1.25
N ASN A 428 11.69 1.47 -0.27
CA ASN A 428 11.37 1.76 1.13
C ASN A 428 12.40 2.73 1.75
N SER A 429 13.68 2.50 1.50
CA SER A 429 14.78 3.40 1.92
C SER A 429 14.64 4.79 1.32
N TYR A 430 14.32 4.89 0.03
CA TYR A 430 14.00 6.16 -0.62
C TYR A 430 12.76 6.81 -0.01
N LYS A 431 11.67 6.08 0.26
CA LYS A 431 10.45 6.67 0.86
C LYS A 431 10.76 7.36 2.19
N SER A 432 11.57 6.72 3.04
CA SER A 432 12.04 7.31 4.31
C SER A 432 12.86 8.59 4.08
N HIS A 433 13.89 8.54 3.24
CA HIS A 433 14.74 9.70 2.94
C HIS A 433 14.01 10.84 2.23
N ASN A 434 13.12 10.51 1.30
CA ASN A 434 12.30 11.46 0.56
C ASN A 434 11.40 12.25 1.52
N GLN A 435 10.85 11.64 2.58
CA GLN A 435 10.10 12.37 3.60
C GLN A 435 10.97 13.40 4.32
N ILE A 436 12.20 13.04 4.69
CA ILE A 436 13.16 13.96 5.33
C ILE A 436 13.52 15.12 4.40
N TRP A 437 13.87 14.83 3.14
CA TRP A 437 14.22 15.86 2.15
C TRP A 437 13.05 16.76 1.77
N LYS A 438 11.82 16.23 1.68
CA LYS A 438 10.62 17.05 1.49
C LYS A 438 10.40 18.02 2.64
N ILE A 439 10.65 17.59 3.88
CA ILE A 439 10.57 18.49 5.04
C ILE A 439 11.67 19.53 4.96
N ALA A 440 12.92 19.14 4.70
CA ALA A 440 14.04 20.08 4.62
C ALA A 440 13.84 21.11 3.48
N ILE A 441 13.66 20.65 2.24
CA ILE A 441 13.43 21.51 1.06
C ILE A 441 12.15 22.32 1.24
N GLY A 442 11.09 21.69 1.78
CA GLY A 442 9.86 22.36 2.12
C GLY A 442 10.10 23.50 3.09
N VAL A 443 10.80 23.29 4.19
CA VAL A 443 11.14 24.32 5.19
C VAL A 443 11.99 25.42 4.55
N PHE A 444 13.07 25.09 3.85
CA PHE A 444 14.00 26.10 3.28
C PHE A 444 13.40 26.91 2.13
N ILE A 445 12.59 26.31 1.26
CA ILE A 445 11.97 27.01 0.12
C ILE A 445 10.66 27.68 0.53
N THR A 446 9.83 26.99 1.33
CA THR A 446 8.50 27.52 1.67
C THR A 446 8.54 28.54 2.79
N LEU A 447 9.46 28.49 3.77
CA LEU A 447 9.47 29.48 4.86
C LEU A 447 9.64 30.93 4.37
N PRO A 448 10.59 31.29 3.49
CA PRO A 448 10.71 32.67 3.01
C PRO A 448 9.48 33.13 2.22
N ILE A 449 8.92 32.25 1.38
CA ILE A 449 7.76 32.54 0.54
C ILE A 449 6.48 32.66 1.39
N THR A 450 6.29 31.76 2.35
CA THR A 450 5.12 31.75 3.25
C THR A 450 5.16 32.91 4.23
N CYS A 451 6.33 33.31 4.75
CA CYS A 451 6.48 34.51 5.56
C CYS A 451 6.09 35.78 4.78
N ASN A 452 6.55 35.91 3.53
CA ASN A 452 6.19 37.03 2.66
C ASN A 452 4.69 37.02 2.28
N ALA A 453 4.15 35.85 1.91
CA ALA A 453 2.74 35.68 1.61
C ALA A 453 1.85 35.94 2.84
N LEU A 454 2.25 35.48 4.03
CA LEU A 454 1.55 35.73 5.28
C LEU A 454 1.49 37.24 5.57
N ASN A 455 2.60 37.95 5.45
CA ASN A 455 2.64 39.40 5.69
C ASN A 455 1.74 40.18 4.71
N TRP A 456 1.49 39.65 3.52
CA TRP A 456 0.60 40.25 2.51
C TRP A 456 -0.87 39.84 2.67
N VAL A 457 -1.15 38.56 2.92
CA VAL A 457 -2.49 37.97 3.02
C VAL A 457 -3.15 38.31 4.35
N TYR A 458 -2.41 38.24 5.45
CA TYR A 458 -2.96 38.36 6.81
C TYR A 458 -3.63 39.72 7.08
N PRO A 459 -3.06 40.89 6.75
CA PRO A 459 -3.75 42.17 6.95
C PRO A 459 -5.05 42.28 6.14
N ARG A 460 -5.10 41.68 4.94
CA ARG A 460 -6.27 41.70 4.06
C ARG A 460 -7.38 40.76 4.53
N LEU A 461 -7.02 39.55 4.98
CA LEU A 461 -7.98 38.60 5.56
C LEU A 461 -8.57 39.12 6.86
N VAL A 462 -7.75 39.69 7.75
CA VAL A 462 -8.26 40.26 9.01
C VAL A 462 -9.13 41.49 8.73
N LYS A 463 -8.80 42.32 7.73
CA LYS A 463 -9.67 43.43 7.30
C LYS A 463 -11.02 42.96 6.73
N ALA A 464 -11.04 41.85 5.99
CA ALA A 464 -12.26 41.32 5.37
C ALA A 464 -13.15 40.53 6.35
N LEU A 465 -12.56 39.81 7.30
CA LEU A 465 -13.29 38.95 8.25
C LEU A 465 -13.57 39.66 9.58
N PHE A 466 -12.72 40.62 9.97
CA PHE A 466 -12.78 41.36 11.23
C PHE A 466 -12.44 42.85 11.05
N PRO A 467 -13.28 43.61 10.31
CA PRO A 467 -13.00 45.02 10.00
C PRO A 467 -12.76 45.87 11.26
N LYS A 468 -13.53 45.65 12.34
CA LYS A 468 -13.38 46.33 13.64
C LYS A 468 -12.04 46.01 14.36
N LEU A 469 -11.48 44.81 14.19
CA LEU A 469 -10.17 44.44 14.74
C LEU A 469 -9.02 45.05 13.93
N SER A 470 -9.22 45.22 12.62
CA SER A 470 -8.22 45.86 11.75
C SER A 470 -8.12 47.38 11.99
N GLU A 471 -9.21 48.03 12.37
CA GLU A 471 -9.27 49.48 12.63
C GLU A 471 -8.70 49.82 14.01
N SER A 472 -9.03 49.05 15.05
CA SER A 472 -8.47 49.22 16.41
C SER A 472 -6.94 49.10 16.45
N LYS A 473 -6.34 48.19 15.68
CA LYS A 473 -4.87 48.08 15.60
C LYS A 473 -4.23 49.30 14.93
N LYS A 474 -4.80 49.81 13.83
CA LYS A 474 -4.33 51.05 13.18
C LYS A 474 -4.37 52.24 14.15
N ALA A 475 -5.45 52.38 14.90
CA ALA A 475 -5.58 53.42 15.91
C ALA A 475 -4.56 53.25 17.06
N SER A 476 -4.24 52.02 17.46
CA SER A 476 -3.22 51.74 18.49
C SER A 476 -1.78 52.01 18.02
N ASP A 477 -1.46 51.69 16.76
CA ASP A 477 -0.14 51.94 16.16
C ASP A 477 0.08 53.45 15.90
N GLU A 478 -0.98 54.18 15.56
CA GLU A 478 -0.97 55.65 15.46
C GLU A 478 -0.82 56.34 16.83
N LYS A 479 -1.48 55.82 17.88
CA LYS A 479 -1.29 56.32 19.26
C LYS A 479 0.14 56.08 19.76
N LYS A 480 0.77 54.93 19.45
CA LYS A 480 2.17 54.66 19.78
C LYS A 480 3.16 55.55 19.03
N LYS A 481 2.87 55.93 17.78
CA LYS A 481 3.68 56.90 17.02
C LYS A 481 3.55 58.33 17.56
N LYS A 482 2.42 58.70 18.16
CA LYS A 482 2.18 60.03 18.75
C LYS A 482 2.63 60.17 20.21
N GLY A 483 2.80 59.06 20.93
CA GLY A 483 3.27 59.03 22.33
C GLY A 483 4.75 58.73 22.52
N GLY A 484 5.56 58.76 21.45
CA GLY A 484 7.00 58.66 21.53
C GLY A 484 7.66 60.02 21.77
N ILE A 485 7.67 60.44 23.03
CA ILE A 485 8.76 61.22 23.65
C ILE A 485 9.25 60.38 24.83
#